data_AF-A0AA35QQM1-F1
#
_entry.id   AF-A0AA35QQM1-F1
#
_cell.length_a   1.000
_cell.length_b   1.000
_cell.length_c   1.000
_cell.angle_alpha   90.00
_cell.angle_beta   90.00
_cell.angle_gamma   90.00
#
_symmetry.space_group_name_H-M   'P 1'
#
loop_
_entity.id
_entity.type
_entity.pdbx_description
1 polymer ?
#
loop_
_entity_poly.entity_id
_entity_poly.type
_entity_poly.pdbx_seq_one_letter_code
_entity_poly.pdbx_strand_id
1 'polypeptide(L)' 'MVSLIIIGVFWYKQTQDAAPSLVIYGDSKTEKKERLEMDTDKGNLSTELFISKVEMGDAGIYHCAA' A
#
# COMPACT_ATOMS: atom_id res chain seq x y z
N MET A 1 16.15 9.95 -23.13
CA MET A 1 16.36 9.81 -21.67
C MET A 1 15.09 9.21 -21.11
N VAL A 2 14.99 7.88 -21.12
CA VAL A 2 13.75 7.17 -20.76
C VAL A 2 13.86 6.88 -19.26
N SER A 3 13.27 7.73 -18.43
CA SER A 3 13.15 7.40 -17.00
C SER A 3 12.20 6.23 -16.86
N LEU A 4 12.71 5.12 -16.34
CA LEU A 4 11.92 3.96 -15.91
C LEU A 4 10.92 4.42 -14.83
N ILE A 5 9.70 4.78 -15.22
CA ILE A 5 8.59 4.86 -14.27
C ILE A 5 8.19 3.41 -14.01
N ILE A 6 8.63 2.87 -12.89
CA ILE A 6 8.03 1.68 -12.32
C ILE A 6 6.58 2.06 -11.99
N ILE A 7 5.60 1.56 -12.74
CA ILE A 7 4.17 1.73 -12.45
C ILE A 7 3.89 0.82 -11.24
N GLY A 8 3.95 1.40 -10.05
CA GLY A 8 3.75 0.72 -8.78
C GLY A 8 2.58 1.33 -8.02
N VAL A 9 1.88 0.50 -7.27
CA VAL A 9 0.84 0.92 -6.34
C VAL A 9 1.46 1.05 -4.95
N PHE A 10 1.10 2.12 -4.25
CA PHE A 10 1.62 2.49 -2.95
C PHE A 10 0.47 2.67 -1.96
N TRP A 11 0.59 2.03 -0.80
CA TRP A 11 -0.29 2.24 0.34
C TRP A 11 0.40 3.07 1.41
N TYR A 12 -0.29 4.10 1.88
CA TYR A 12 0.16 4.98 2.94
C TYR A 12 -0.79 4.94 4.13
N LYS A 13 -0.27 5.14 5.34
CA LYS A 13 -1.04 5.37 6.56
C LYS A 13 -0.78 6.78 7.06
N GLN A 14 -1.84 7.48 7.38
CA GLN A 14 -1.81 8.79 8.00
C GLN A 14 -2.43 8.71 9.40
N THR A 15 -1.63 9.00 10.42
CA THR A 15 -2.11 9.25 11.80
C THR A 15 -2.50 10.73 11.94
N GLN A 16 -3.27 11.10 12.98
CA GLN A 16 -3.72 12.48 13.18
C GLN A 16 -2.57 13.49 13.06
N ASP A 17 -2.82 14.56 12.29
CA ASP A 17 -1.92 15.70 12.04
C ASP A 17 -0.53 15.36 11.48
N ALA A 18 -0.29 14.12 11.02
CA ALA A 18 0.96 13.71 10.41
C ALA A 18 0.86 13.66 8.88
N ALA A 19 2.01 13.76 8.21
CA ALA A 19 2.11 13.42 6.79
C ALA A 19 1.93 11.90 6.59
N PRO A 20 1.28 11.46 5.48
CA PRO A 20 1.16 10.03 5.18
C PRO A 20 2.53 9.34 5.11
N SER A 21 2.64 8.18 5.75
CA SER A 21 3.86 7.36 5.77
C SER A 21 3.64 6.07 4.99
N LEU A 22 4.65 5.63 4.22
CA LEU A 22 4.56 4.45 3.38
C LEU A 22 4.40 3.17 4.22
N VAL A 23 3.41 2.36 3.87
CA VAL A 23 3.08 1.09 4.53
C VAL A 23 3.64 -0.09 3.75
N ILE A 24 3.24 -0.19 2.48
CA ILE A 24 3.64 -1.24 1.53
C ILE A 24 3.47 -0.71 0.09
N TYR A 25 4.25 -1.23 -0.84
CA TYR A 25 4.17 -0.90 -2.26
C TYR A 25 4.56 -2.12 -3.11
N GLY A 26 4.13 -2.14 -4.36
CA GLY A 26 4.45 -3.21 -5.31
C GLY A 26 3.87 -2.93 -6.69
N ASP A 27 4.13 -3.79 -7.66
CA ASP A 27 3.77 -3.54 -9.06
C ASP A 27 2.66 -4.44 -9.62
N SER A 28 2.68 -5.75 -9.38
CA SER A 28 1.88 -6.71 -10.17
C SER A 28 1.64 -8.04 -9.46
N LYS A 29 2.00 -8.14 -8.17
CA LYS A 29 2.01 -9.39 -7.42
C LYS A 29 1.60 -9.13 -5.99
N THR A 30 1.21 -10.21 -5.31
CA THR A 30 1.02 -10.21 -3.87
C THR A 30 2.34 -9.86 -3.17
N GLU A 31 2.38 -8.72 -2.51
CA GLU A 31 3.50 -8.28 -1.67
C GLU A 31 3.15 -8.55 -0.21
N LYS A 32 4.09 -9.14 0.54
CA LYS A 32 3.87 -9.50 1.94
C LYS A 32 4.96 -8.93 2.82
N LYS A 33 4.56 -8.20 3.86
CA LYS A 33 5.45 -7.61 4.86
C LYS A 33 4.86 -7.78 6.25
N GLU A 34 5.41 -8.72 7.01
CA GLU A 34 4.95 -9.03 8.37
C GLU A 34 3.43 -9.32 8.42
N ARG A 35 2.66 -8.41 9.03
CA ARG A 35 1.20 -8.48 9.18
C ARG A 35 0.46 -7.92 7.96
N LEU A 36 1.16 -7.30 7.01
CA LEU A 36 0.61 -6.63 5.84
C LEU A 36 0.73 -7.53 4.61
N GLU A 37 -0.32 -7.54 3.81
CA GLU A 37 -0.36 -8.18 2.50
C GLU A 37 -1.06 -7.24 1.52
N MET A 38 -0.45 -6.99 0.37
CA MET A 38 -1.01 -6.17 -0.69
C MET A 38 -1.20 -7.04 -1.91
N ASP A 39 -2.41 -7.12 -2.42
CA ASP A 39 -2.70 -7.75 -3.71
C ASP A 39 -3.02 -6.68 -4.75
N THR A 40 -2.51 -6.84 -5.97
CA THR A 40 -2.69 -5.86 -7.05
C THR A 40 -3.09 -6.59 -8.32
N ASP A 41 -4.31 -6.32 -8.77
CA ASP A 41 -4.85 -6.82 -10.02
C ASP A 41 -4.84 -5.69 -11.07
N LYS A 42 -3.84 -5.74 -11.95
CA LYS A 42 -3.70 -4.81 -13.08
C LYS A 42 -4.82 -4.93 -14.11
N GLY A 43 -5.44 -6.10 -14.25
CA GLY A 43 -6.55 -6.31 -15.19
C GLY A 43 -7.82 -5.59 -14.72
N ASN A 44 -8.06 -5.61 -13.41
CA ASN A 44 -9.21 -4.94 -12.79
C ASN A 44 -8.92 -3.53 -12.27
N LEU A 45 -7.68 -3.04 -12.42
CA LEU A 45 -7.21 -1.75 -11.89
C LEU A 45 -7.52 -1.58 -10.39
N SER A 46 -7.35 -2.67 -9.64
CA SER A 46 -7.68 -2.73 -8.21
C SER A 46 -6.48 -3.17 -7.39
N THR A 47 -6.45 -2.71 -6.14
CA THR A 47 -5.53 -3.19 -5.13
C THR A 47 -6.25 -3.37 -3.81
N GLU A 48 -5.85 -4.38 -3.07
CA GLU A 48 -6.37 -4.69 -1.75
C GLU A 48 -5.22 -4.68 -0.75
N LEU A 49 -5.45 -4.04 0.40
CA LEU A 49 -4.53 -4.07 1.54
C LEU A 49 -5.17 -4.91 2.66
N PHE A 50 -4.54 -6.04 2.98
CA PHE A 50 -4.91 -6.89 4.09
C PHE A 50 -3.96 -6.67 5.27
N ILE A 51 -4.52 -6.40 6.45
CA ILE A 51 -3.77 -6.23 7.70
C ILE A 51 -4.23 -7.31 8.68
N SER A 52 -3.39 -8.32 8.87
CA SER A 52 -3.65 -9.38 9.85
C SER A 52 -3.36 -8.90 11.28
N LYS A 53 -4.05 -9.50 12.26
CA LYS A 53 -3.85 -9.23 13.70
C LYS A 53 -3.77 -7.72 13.99
N VAL A 54 -4.82 -6.98 13.62
CA VAL A 54 -4.88 -5.52 13.76
C VAL A 54 -4.63 -5.11 15.21
N GLU A 55 -3.75 -4.14 15.40
CA GLU A 55 -3.37 -3.57 16.70
C GLU A 55 -3.77 -2.10 16.79
N MET A 56 -3.77 -1.52 17.99
CA MET A 56 -4.10 -0.10 18.21
C MET A 56 -3.26 0.86 17.34
N GLY A 57 -2.00 0.50 17.05
CA GLY A 57 -1.11 1.30 16.22
C GLY A 57 -1.49 1.33 14.73
N ASP A 58 -2.39 0.47 14.27
CA ASP A 58 -2.88 0.44 12.89
C ASP A 58 -4.00 1.47 12.66
N ALA A 59 -4.53 2.09 13.71
CA ALA A 59 -5.54 3.14 13.58
C ALA A 59 -4.99 4.33 12.77
N GLY A 60 -5.72 4.72 11.71
CA GLY A 60 -5.35 5.82 10.84
C GLY A 60 -6.18 5.83 9.55
N ILE A 61 -5.89 6.81 8.70
CA ILE A 61 -6.46 6.91 7.35
C ILE A 61 -5.49 6.25 6.40
N TYR A 62 -5.99 5.31 5.58
CA TYR A 62 -5.20 4.63 4.57
C TYR A 62 -5.46 5.24 3.20
N HIS A 63 -4.39 5.59 2.49
CA HIS A 63 -4.43 6.18 1.16
C HIS A 63 -3.75 5.26 0.16
N CYS A 64 -4.32 5.12 -1.03
CA CYS A 64 -3.74 4.40 -2.16
C CYS A 64 -3.30 5.39 -3.25
N ALA A 65 -2.13 5.18 -3.86
CA ALA A 65 -1.62 5.95 -5.00
C ALA A 65 -0.97 5.00 -6.03
N ALA A 66 -1.04 5.35 -7.32
CA ALA A 66 -0.47 4.58 -8.44
C ALA A 66 0.09 5.52 -9.51
#